data_AF-A0A5A8E6T4-F1
#
_entry.id   AF-A0A5A8E6T4-F1
#
_cell.length_a   1.000
_cell.length_b   1.000
_cell.length_c   1.000
_cell.angle_alpha   90.00
_cell.angle_beta   90.00
_cell.angle_gamma   90.00
#
_symmetry.space_group_name_H-M   'P 1'
#
loop_
_entity.id
_entity.type
_entity.pdbx_description
1 polymer ?
#
loop_
_entity_poly.entity_id
_entity_poly.type
_entity_poly.pdbx_seq_one_letter_code
_entity_poly.pdbx_strand_id
1 'polypeptide(L)'
;MFGYDATDAMLSRILKETRDQRDAGGWLLVTNGDNLYSSFFFEAVKQHMDGPADLIATRFLTRYAIPTEFGKVPNVPLTPAPRMNQIDLGCYVTRISRIRELGVNFVNNTANIRGADGLFTEKLKLNEDGFVMIPRILFFHQ
;
A
#
# COMPACT_ATOMS: atom_id res chain seq x y z
N MET A 1 20.57 -0.69 -3.58
CA MET A 1 19.88 0.25 -2.67
C MET A 1 18.42 0.29 -3.11
N PHE A 2 17.45 -0.01 -2.23
CA PHE A 2 16.04 -0.23 -2.59
C PHE A 2 15.24 1.08 -2.76
N GLY A 3 15.92 2.21 -3.01
CA GLY A 3 15.27 3.50 -3.30
C GLY A 3 14.57 4.20 -2.13
N TYR A 4 14.48 3.60 -0.94
CA TYR A 4 13.72 4.15 0.18
C TYR A 4 14.11 5.57 0.60
N ASP A 5 15.39 5.94 0.56
CA ASP A 5 15.81 7.33 0.86
C ASP A 5 15.21 8.33 -0.14
N ALA A 6 15.18 7.97 -1.42
CA ALA A 6 14.59 8.79 -2.47
C ALA A 6 13.06 8.84 -2.34
N THR A 7 12.44 7.71 -1.98
CA THR A 7 11.01 7.63 -1.68
C THR A 7 10.65 8.52 -0.49
N ASP A 8 11.42 8.50 0.59
CA ASP A 8 11.20 9.34 1.78
C ASP A 8 11.45 10.82 1.51
N ALA A 9 12.44 11.15 0.67
CA ALA A 9 12.66 12.54 0.23
C ALA A 9 11.46 13.06 -0.58
N MET A 10 10.93 12.23 -1.49
CA MET A 10 9.73 12.58 -2.26
C MET A 10 8.50 12.68 -1.37
N LEU A 11 8.32 11.74 -0.44
CA LEU A 11 7.23 11.77 0.52
C LEU A 11 7.28 13.06 1.36
N SER A 12 8.44 13.40 1.89
CA SER A 12 8.65 14.63 2.67
C SER A 12 8.30 15.88 1.86
N ARG A 13 8.65 15.90 0.57
CA ARG A 13 8.30 16.98 -0.36
C ARG A 13 6.78 17.07 -0.55
N ILE A 14 6.11 15.96 -0.87
CA ILE A 14 4.65 15.90 -1.06
C ILE A 14 3.93 16.37 0.22
N LEU A 15 4.34 15.88 1.39
CA LEU A 15 3.74 16.27 2.67
C LEU A 15 3.90 17.77 2.97
N LYS A 16 5.03 18.37 2.58
CA LYS A 16 5.29 19.80 2.71
C LYS A 16 4.45 20.63 1.74
N GLU A 17 4.40 20.23 0.47
CA GLU A 17 3.64 20.94 -0.59
C GLU A 17 2.13 20.87 -0.37
N THR A 18 1.65 19.82 0.31
CA THR A 18 0.22 19.61 0.62
C THR A 18 -0.16 20.01 2.05
N ARG A 19 0.70 20.72 2.79
CA ARG A 19 0.48 21.00 4.23
C ARG A 19 -0.82 21.73 4.53
N ASP A 20 -1.22 22.67 3.67
CA ASP A 20 -2.44 23.46 3.83
C ASP A 20 -3.69 22.78 3.25
N GLN A 21 -3.51 21.58 2.68
CA GLN A 21 -4.57 20.73 2.18
C GLN A 21 -4.75 19.57 3.16
N ARG A 22 -5.53 19.81 4.23
CA ARG A 22 -5.76 18.81 5.28
C ARG A 22 -6.13 17.44 4.68
N ASP A 23 -7.12 17.45 3.77
CA ASP A 23 -7.63 16.27 3.06
C ASP A 23 -8.33 16.67 1.76
N ALA A 24 -7.75 17.54 0.91
CA ALA A 24 -8.33 17.86 -0.40
C ALA A 24 -8.22 16.68 -1.39
N GLY A 25 -8.72 15.49 -1.00
CA GLY A 25 -8.68 14.24 -1.77
C GLY A 25 -7.29 13.61 -1.89
N GLY A 26 -6.32 14.00 -1.06
CA GLY A 26 -4.96 13.51 -1.16
C GLY A 26 -4.82 12.05 -0.71
N TRP A 27 -4.71 11.14 -1.68
CA TRP A 27 -4.37 9.73 -1.48
C TRP A 27 -3.00 9.46 -2.07
N LEU A 28 -2.21 8.64 -1.39
CA LEU A 28 -0.88 8.23 -1.83
C LEU A 28 -0.88 6.76 -2.20
N LEU A 29 -0.37 6.46 -3.40
CA LEU A 29 0.07 5.12 -3.79
C LEU A 29 1.60 5.13 -3.79
N VAL A 30 2.21 4.27 -2.98
CA VAL A 30 3.65 3.98 -3.08
C VAL A 30 3.79 2.58 -3.64
N THR A 31 4.62 2.41 -4.67
CA THR A 31 4.73 1.16 -5.41
C THR A 31 6.11 0.94 -6.00
N ASN A 32 6.44 -0.31 -6.31
CA ASN A 32 7.63 -0.68 -7.06
C ASN A 32 7.42 -0.38 -8.56
N GLY A 33 8.50 -0.06 -9.27
CA GLY A 33 8.43 0.35 -10.68
C GLY A 33 8.03 -0.76 -11.66
N ASP A 34 8.05 -2.01 -11.23
CA ASP A 34 7.66 -3.19 -11.98
C ASP A 34 6.20 -3.63 -11.72
N ASN A 35 5.53 -3.06 -10.73
CA ASN A 35 4.15 -3.41 -10.41
C ASN A 35 3.17 -3.06 -11.54
N LEU A 36 2.21 -3.96 -11.81
CA LEU A 36 1.20 -3.78 -12.85
C LEU A 36 -0.20 -3.61 -12.25
N TYR A 37 -0.91 -2.59 -12.73
CA TYR A 37 -2.25 -2.25 -12.26
C TYR A 37 -3.29 -2.51 -13.35
N SER A 38 -4.45 -3.02 -12.93
CA SER A 38 -5.62 -3.02 -13.79
C SER A 38 -6.05 -1.59 -14.10
N SER A 39 -6.56 -1.34 -15.30
CA SER A 39 -7.18 -0.05 -15.66
C SER A 39 -8.30 0.35 -14.70
N PHE A 40 -8.92 -0.62 -14.01
CA PHE A 40 -9.99 -0.39 -13.05
C PHE A 40 -9.50 -0.11 -11.61
N PHE A 41 -8.18 -0.12 -11.36
CA PHE A 41 -7.65 0.03 -10.00
C PHE A 41 -8.09 1.34 -9.35
N PHE A 42 -7.78 2.48 -9.98
CA PHE A 42 -8.12 3.79 -9.42
C PHE A 42 -9.63 4.05 -9.41
N GLU A 43 -10.38 3.51 -10.37
CA GLU A 43 -11.84 3.61 -10.37
C GLU A 43 -12.46 2.90 -9.17
N ALA A 44 -11.99 1.70 -8.85
CA ALA A 44 -12.46 0.94 -7.70
C ALA A 44 -12.09 1.62 -6.39
N VAL A 45 -10.84 2.10 -6.26
CA VAL A 45 -10.39 2.82 -5.07
C VAL A 45 -11.19 4.11 -4.86
N LYS A 46 -11.45 4.88 -5.92
CA LYS A 46 -12.17 6.16 -5.86
C LYS A 46 -13.55 6.03 -5.20
N GLN A 47 -14.22 4.89 -5.36
CA GLN A 47 -15.54 4.64 -4.75
C GLN A 47 -15.52 4.67 -3.21
N HIS A 48 -14.34 4.53 -2.58
CA HIS A 48 -14.18 4.50 -1.14
C HIS A 48 -13.45 5.73 -0.58
N MET A 49 -12.95 6.64 -1.44
CA MET A 49 -12.09 7.76 -1.05
C MET A 49 -12.81 8.82 -0.20
N ASP A 50 -14.11 9.00 -0.42
CA ASP A 50 -14.95 9.96 0.33
C ASP A 50 -15.46 9.41 1.66
N GLY A 51 -15.18 8.13 1.95
CA GLY A 51 -15.54 7.46 3.20
C GLY A 51 -14.56 7.72 4.35
N PRO A 52 -14.74 7.05 5.50
CA PRO A 52 -13.88 7.18 6.67
C PRO A 52 -12.55 6.42 6.54
N ALA A 53 -12.30 5.75 5.40
CA ALA A 53 -11.12 4.91 5.23
C ALA A 53 -9.82 5.72 5.32
N ASP A 54 -8.83 5.17 6.02
CA ASP A 54 -7.44 5.63 6.05
C ASP A 54 -6.58 4.85 5.04
N LEU A 55 -6.96 3.61 4.76
CA LEU A 55 -6.31 2.74 3.79
C LEU A 55 -7.35 1.97 2.97
N ILE A 56 -7.17 1.96 1.66
CA ILE A 56 -7.99 1.19 0.71
C ILE A 56 -7.06 0.23 -0.03
N ALA A 57 -7.21 -1.06 0.25
CA ALA A 57 -6.44 -2.14 -0.36
C ALA A 57 -7.27 -2.88 -1.41
N THR A 58 -6.57 -3.54 -2.34
CA THR A 58 -7.15 -4.46 -3.33
C THR A 58 -6.52 -5.83 -3.18
N ARG A 59 -7.20 -6.88 -3.65
CA ARG A 59 -6.53 -8.19 -3.81
C ARG A 59 -5.52 -8.13 -4.96
N PHE A 60 -4.54 -9.01 -4.88
CA PHE A 60 -3.47 -9.05 -5.87
C PHE A 60 -3.02 -10.46 -6.21
N LEU A 61 -2.42 -10.58 -7.39
CA LEU A 61 -1.67 -11.78 -7.80
C LEU A 61 -0.23 -11.62 -7.34
N THR A 62 0.31 -12.65 -6.67
CA THR A 62 1.72 -12.67 -6.34
C THR A 62 2.51 -13.41 -7.42
N ARG A 63 3.68 -12.90 -7.80
CA ARG A 63 4.63 -13.66 -8.64
C ARG A 63 5.15 -14.92 -7.95
N TYR A 64 5.15 -14.95 -6.61
CA TYR A 64 5.81 -15.99 -5.85
C TYR A 64 5.06 -17.31 -6.05
N ALA A 65 5.81 -18.37 -6.34
CA ALA A 65 5.22 -19.69 -6.51
C ALA A 65 4.71 -20.20 -5.16
N ILE A 66 3.39 -20.34 -5.02
CA ILE A 66 2.75 -20.84 -3.80
C ILE A 66 2.56 -22.36 -3.92
N PRO A 67 2.79 -23.14 -2.86
CA PRO A 67 2.38 -24.54 -2.80
C PRO A 67 0.85 -24.69 -2.94
N THR A 68 0.42 -25.45 -3.94
CA THR A 68 -0.98 -25.83 -4.18
C THR A 68 -1.09 -27.34 -4.33
N GLU A 69 -2.32 -27.86 -4.42
CA GLU A 69 -2.56 -29.28 -4.73
C GLU A 69 -2.00 -29.71 -6.11
N PHE A 70 -1.76 -28.74 -7.02
CA PHE A 70 -1.18 -28.94 -8.34
C PHE A 70 0.33 -28.69 -8.39
N GLY A 71 0.99 -28.57 -7.23
CA GLY A 71 2.41 -28.21 -7.12
C GLY A 71 2.65 -26.72 -6.87
N LYS A 72 3.85 -26.23 -7.18
CA LYS A 72 4.21 -24.81 -7.00
C LYS A 72 3.75 -23.99 -8.20
N VAL A 73 2.73 -23.15 -8.00
CA VAL A 73 2.11 -22.36 -9.09
C VAL A 73 2.40 -20.86 -8.85
N PRO A 74 3.02 -20.16 -9.82
CA PRO A 74 3.20 -18.70 -9.74
C PRO A 74 1.92 -17.97 -10.16
N ASN A 75 1.87 -16.65 -9.94
CA ASN A 75 0.80 -15.76 -10.44
C ASN A 75 -0.58 -16.13 -9.88
N VAL A 76 -0.62 -16.62 -8.65
CA VAL A 76 -1.86 -17.01 -7.99
C VAL A 76 -2.41 -15.85 -7.13
N PRO A 77 -3.73 -15.77 -6.95
CA PRO A 77 -4.32 -14.85 -6.00
C PRO A 77 -3.78 -15.12 -4.59
N LEU A 78 -3.33 -14.08 -3.90
CA LEU A 78 -3.00 -14.22 -2.49
C LEU A 78 -4.28 -14.63 -1.73
N THR A 79 -4.18 -15.76 -1.03
CA THR A 79 -5.29 -16.40 -0.33
C THR A 79 -4.81 -16.88 1.06
N PRO A 80 -5.49 -16.50 2.16
CA PRO A 80 -6.68 -15.63 2.22
C PRO A 80 -6.39 -14.21 1.74
N ALA A 81 -7.44 -13.42 1.50
CA ALA A 81 -7.28 -12.01 1.16
C ALA A 81 -6.44 -11.29 2.24
N PRO A 82 -5.58 -10.32 1.85
CA PRO A 82 -4.74 -9.62 2.80
C PRO A 82 -5.54 -9.05 3.97
N ARG A 83 -4.99 -9.16 5.18
CA ARG A 83 -5.49 -8.44 6.35
C ARG A 83 -4.68 -7.15 6.54
N MET A 84 -5.17 -6.26 7.38
CA MET A 84 -4.56 -4.95 7.66
C MET A 84 -3.03 -4.98 7.87
N ASN A 85 -2.49 -6.02 8.52
CA ASN A 85 -1.04 -6.17 8.80
C ASN A 85 -0.34 -7.16 7.85
N GLN A 86 -0.97 -7.50 6.72
CA GLN A 86 -0.51 -8.50 5.74
C GLN A 86 -0.67 -7.99 4.31
N ILE A 87 -0.74 -6.67 4.13
CA ILE A 87 -0.78 -6.03 2.82
C ILE A 87 0.65 -5.73 2.34
N ASP A 88 0.86 -5.95 1.05
CA ASP A 88 2.13 -5.68 0.39
C ASP A 88 2.14 -4.22 -0.14
N LEU A 89 3.33 -3.66 -0.32
CA LEU A 89 3.48 -2.33 -0.89
C LEU A 89 2.89 -2.31 -2.30
N GLY A 90 2.21 -1.23 -2.66
CA GLY A 90 1.60 -1.06 -3.97
C GLY A 90 0.22 -1.71 -4.13
N CYS A 91 -0.25 -2.55 -3.20
CA CYS A 91 -1.61 -3.12 -3.28
C CYS A 91 -2.69 -2.21 -2.67
N TYR A 92 -2.32 -1.05 -2.14
CA TYR A 92 -3.20 -0.13 -1.43
C TYR A 92 -2.88 1.32 -1.71
N VAL A 93 -3.86 2.19 -1.42
CA VAL A 93 -3.64 3.62 -1.24
C VAL A 93 -3.89 4.01 0.21
N THR A 94 -3.17 5.04 0.68
CA THR A 94 -3.32 5.56 2.04
C THR A 94 -3.61 7.05 2.02
N ARG A 95 -4.46 7.50 2.93
CA ARG A 95 -4.80 8.90 3.10
C ARG A 95 -3.57 9.71 3.55
N ILE A 96 -3.30 10.83 2.88
CA ILE A 96 -2.11 11.65 3.16
C ILE A 96 -2.14 12.25 4.57
N SER A 97 -3.31 12.65 5.07
CA SER A 97 -3.46 13.12 6.46
C SER A 97 -2.98 12.10 7.46
N ARG A 98 -3.31 10.81 7.25
CA ARG A 98 -2.88 9.73 8.14
C ARG A 98 -1.36 9.60 8.21
N ILE A 99 -0.69 9.64 7.07
CA ILE A 99 0.78 9.62 6.99
C ILE A 99 1.37 10.81 7.75
N ARG A 100 0.79 12.00 7.57
CA ARG A 100 1.22 13.25 8.19
C ARG A 100 1.05 13.24 9.71
N GLU A 101 -0.11 12.81 10.19
CA GLU A 101 -0.44 12.74 11.62
C GLU A 101 0.53 11.84 12.38
N LEU A 102 0.94 10.73 11.77
CA LEU A 102 1.78 9.72 12.41
C LEU A 102 3.27 9.86 12.07
N GLY A 103 3.64 10.79 11.17
CA GLY A 103 5.02 10.99 10.75
C GLY A 103 5.65 9.75 10.11
N VAL A 104 4.88 9.01 9.30
CA VAL A 104 5.31 7.73 8.74
C VAL A 104 6.36 7.92 7.64
N ASN A 105 7.39 7.08 7.66
CA ASN A 105 8.50 7.03 6.71
C ASN A 105 9.00 5.58 6.52
N PHE A 106 9.67 5.32 5.40
CA PHE A 106 10.21 4.01 5.03
C PHE A 106 11.56 3.72 5.68
N VAL A 107 12.46 4.70 5.74
CA VAL A 107 13.81 4.53 6.28
C VAL A 107 13.74 4.32 7.78
N ASN A 108 14.31 3.21 8.22
CA ASN A 108 14.56 2.92 9.62
C ASN A 108 16.07 2.81 9.83
N ASN A 109 16.58 3.24 10.97
CA ASN A 109 18.00 3.09 11.36
C ASN A 109 18.41 1.62 11.59
N THR A 110 17.54 0.65 11.28
CA THR A 110 17.80 -0.78 11.40
C THR A 110 18.13 -1.37 10.04
N ALA A 111 19.22 -2.14 9.97
CA ALA A 111 19.83 -2.69 8.75
C ALA A 111 18.96 -3.70 7.95
N ASN A 112 17.67 -3.85 8.26
CA ASN A 112 16.81 -4.88 7.66
C ASN A 112 15.81 -4.29 6.66
N ILE A 113 16.25 -4.20 5.41
CA ILE A 113 15.54 -3.52 4.32
C ILE A 113 14.22 -4.20 3.94
N ARG A 114 14.12 -5.53 4.10
CA ARG A 114 12.86 -6.28 3.84
C ARG A 114 11.73 -5.96 4.83
N GLY A 115 12.04 -5.29 5.94
CA GLY A 115 11.05 -4.85 6.91
C GLY A 115 10.47 -3.47 6.63
N ALA A 116 11.05 -2.68 5.72
CA ALA A 116 10.66 -1.27 5.53
C ALA A 116 9.18 -1.11 5.09
N ASP A 117 8.73 -1.94 4.15
CA ASP A 117 7.36 -1.91 3.63
C ASP A 117 6.32 -2.31 4.69
N GLY A 118 6.61 -3.39 5.43
CA GLY A 118 5.79 -3.85 6.54
C GLY A 118 5.74 -2.84 7.67
N LEU A 119 6.89 -2.28 8.06
CA LEU A 119 7.00 -1.25 9.09
C LEU A 119 6.27 0.05 8.70
N PHE A 120 6.34 0.46 7.43
CA PHE A 120 5.58 1.61 6.93
C PHE A 120 4.09 1.39 7.15
N THR A 121 3.59 0.22 6.77
CA THR A 121 2.19 -0.16 6.94
C THR A 121 1.79 -0.24 8.42
N GLU A 122 2.61 -0.87 9.27
CA GLU A 122 2.38 -0.97 10.71
C GLU A 122 2.32 0.42 11.38
N LYS A 123 3.19 1.34 10.97
CA LYS A 123 3.23 2.73 11.47
C LYS A 123 1.95 3.51 11.13
N LEU A 124 1.13 3.08 10.18
CA LEU A 124 -0.17 3.70 9.90
C LEU A 124 -1.21 3.43 11.01
N LYS A 125 -0.95 2.51 11.95
CA LYS A 125 -1.79 2.22 13.12
C LYS A 125 -3.27 2.10 12.75
N LEU A 126 -3.56 1.36 11.70
CA LEU A 126 -4.92 1.22 11.18
C LEU A 126 -5.81 0.53 12.22
N ASN A 127 -7.06 0.96 12.29
CA ASN A 127 -8.14 0.27 13.00
C ASN A 127 -9.09 -0.36 11.98
N GLU A 128 -10.03 -1.19 12.45
CA GLU A 128 -10.97 -1.89 11.55
C GLU A 128 -11.81 -0.91 10.72
N ASP A 129 -12.26 0.20 11.32
CA ASP A 129 -13.08 1.21 10.63
C ASP A 129 -12.30 2.01 9.58
N GLY A 130 -10.97 2.09 9.70
CA GLY A 130 -10.07 2.80 8.79
C GLY A 130 -9.55 1.95 7.64
N PHE A 131 -9.92 0.66 7.55
CA PHE A 131 -9.41 -0.27 6.56
C PHE A 131 -10.51 -0.78 5.62
N VAL A 132 -10.34 -0.56 4.31
CA VAL A 132 -11.22 -1.09 3.27
C VAL A 132 -10.46 -2.09 2.41
N MET A 133 -11.01 -3.29 2.25
CA MET A 133 -10.50 -4.31 1.33
C MET A 133 -11.46 -4.50 0.15
N ILE A 134 -11.03 -4.10 -1.04
CA ILE A 134 -11.74 -4.37 -2.29
C ILE A 134 -11.44 -5.83 -2.69
N PRO A 135 -12.46 -6.70 -2.78
CA PRO A 135 -12.26 -8.14 -2.97
C PRO A 135 -11.83 -8.52 -4.40
N ARG A 136 -11.71 -7.54 -5.30
CA ARG A 136 -11.29 -7.74 -6.70
C ARG A 136 -9.78 -7.78 -6.80
N ILE A 137 -9.27 -8.63 -7.69
CA ILE A 137 -7.85 -8.68 -8.04
C ILE A 137 -7.58 -7.56 -9.06
N LEU A 138 -6.89 -6.51 -8.63
CA LEU A 138 -6.66 -5.31 -9.45
C LEU A 138 -5.18 -4.93 -9.57
N PHE A 139 -4.31 -5.71 -8.95
CA PHE A 139 -2.88 -5.50 -8.86
C PHE A 139 -2.14 -6.83 -9.12
N PHE A 140 -1.08 -6.77 -9.89
CA PHE A 140 -0.13 -7.87 -10.08
C PHE A 140 1.22 -7.43 -9.51
N HIS A 141 1.65 -8.12 -8.44
CA HIS A 141 2.92 -7.87 -7.78
C HIS A 141 4.05 -8.57 -8.55
N GLN A 142 4.95 -7.77 -9.13
CA GLN A 142 6.12 -8.26 -9.88
C GLN A 142 7.33 -8.54 -9.01
#